data_AF-A0A702FVD4-F1
#
_entry.id   AF-A0A702FVD4-F1
#
_cell.length_a   1.000
_cell.length_b   1.000
_cell.length_c   1.000
_cell.angle_alpha   90.00
_cell.angle_beta   90.00
_cell.angle_gamma   90.00
#
_symmetry.space_group_name_H-M   'P 1'
#
loop_
_entity.id
_entity.type
_entity.pdbx_description
1 polymer ?
#
loop_
_entity_poly.entity_id
_entity_poly.type
_entity_poly.pdbx_seq_one_letter_code
_entity_poly.pdbx_strand_id
1 'polypeptide(L)'
;LTSEALKLALAKGLQDAGVDVLDIGMSGTEEIYFATFHLGVDGGIEVTASHNPMDYNGMKLVREGARPISGDTGLRDVQRLAEAGDFPPVNEAARGSYRQI
;
A
#
# COMPACT_ATOMS: atom_id res chain seq x y z
N LEU A 1 2.36 -9.01 15.17
CA LEU A 1 2.29 -10.35 14.54
C LEU A 1 1.39 -10.38 13.29
N THR A 2 0.47 -9.41 13.08
CA THR A 2 -0.44 -9.38 11.92
C THR A 2 0.10 -8.65 10.69
N SER A 3 1.12 -7.79 10.84
CA SER A 3 1.58 -6.91 9.75
C SER A 3 2.11 -7.65 8.53
N GLU A 4 2.81 -8.77 8.69
CA GLU A 4 3.34 -9.53 7.54
C GLU A 4 2.22 -10.10 6.68
N ALA A 5 1.22 -10.74 7.29
CA ALA A 5 0.08 -11.27 6.56
C ALA A 5 -0.73 -10.15 5.88
N LEU A 6 -0.92 -9.01 6.55
CA LEU A 6 -1.59 -7.85 5.96
C LEU A 6 -0.80 -7.23 4.82
N LYS A 7 0.53 -7.13 4.94
CA LYS A 7 1.43 -6.65 3.88
C LYS A 7 1.33 -7.54 2.64
N LEU A 8 1.39 -8.86 2.82
CA LEU A 8 1.31 -9.81 1.70
C LEU A 8 -0.07 -9.80 1.02
N ALA A 9 -1.15 -9.69 1.80
CA ALA A 9 -2.51 -9.57 1.25
C ALA A 9 -2.69 -8.25 0.48
N LEU A 10 -2.19 -7.13 1.03
CA LEU A 10 -2.17 -5.83 0.37
C LEU A 10 -1.39 -5.88 -0.95
N ALA A 11 -0.17 -6.41 -0.92
CA ALA A 11 0.67 -6.56 -2.11
C ALA A 11 -0.03 -7.39 -3.19
N LYS A 12 -0.65 -8.52 -2.80
CA LYS A 12 -1.42 -9.34 -3.73
C LYS A 12 -2.56 -8.55 -4.39
N GLY A 13 -3.33 -7.77 -3.63
CA GLY A 13 -4.41 -6.94 -4.18
C GLY A 13 -3.92 -5.90 -5.18
N LEU A 14 -2.78 -5.27 -4.90
CA LEU A 14 -2.12 -4.33 -5.83
C LEU A 14 -1.67 -5.03 -7.12
N GLN A 15 -1.00 -6.18 -7.00
CA GLN A 15 -0.57 -6.96 -8.15
C GLN A 15 -1.74 -7.44 -9.02
N ASP A 16 -2.83 -7.89 -8.39
CA ASP A 16 -4.06 -8.33 -9.06
C ASP A 16 -4.71 -7.18 -9.86
N ALA A 17 -4.50 -5.92 -9.44
CA ALA A 17 -4.88 -4.71 -10.16
C ALA A 17 -3.83 -4.24 -11.20
N GLY A 18 -2.75 -4.99 -11.40
CA GLY A 18 -1.70 -4.71 -12.38
C GLY A 18 -0.58 -3.80 -11.88
N VAL A 19 -0.46 -3.58 -10.57
CA VAL A 19 0.57 -2.71 -9.98
C VAL A 19 1.81 -3.52 -9.60
N ASP A 20 2.98 -3.05 -10.03
CA ASP A 20 4.26 -3.57 -9.56
C ASP A 20 4.54 -3.15 -8.11
N VAL A 21 4.88 -4.10 -7.25
CA VAL A 21 5.11 -3.88 -5.82
C VAL A 21 6.59 -4.04 -5.49
N LEU A 22 7.18 -2.99 -4.92
CA LEU A 22 8.50 -3.01 -4.31
C LEU A 22 8.36 -3.10 -2.78
N ASP A 23 8.85 -4.18 -2.19
CA ASP A 23 8.83 -4.41 -0.75
C ASP A 23 10.19 -4.06 -0.15
N ILE A 24 10.24 -2.99 0.64
CA ILE A 24 11.45 -2.57 1.37
C ILE A 24 11.60 -3.25 2.76
N GLY A 25 10.70 -4.19 3.08
CA GLY A 25 10.74 -4.95 4.32
C GLY A 25 10.30 -4.16 5.57
N MET A 26 10.81 -4.57 6.72
CA MET A 26 10.54 -3.91 7.99
C MET A 26 11.26 -2.57 8.01
N SER A 27 10.48 -1.49 7.97
CA SER A 27 10.94 -0.13 7.78
C SER A 27 10.13 0.85 8.62
N GLY A 28 10.69 2.04 8.84
CA GLY A 28 9.97 3.15 9.47
C GLY A 28 9.09 3.93 8.50
N THR A 29 8.11 4.68 9.01
CA THR A 29 7.27 5.58 8.17
C THR A 29 8.10 6.50 7.28
N GLU A 30 9.16 7.11 7.82
CA GLU A 30 10.03 8.02 7.07
C GLU A 30 10.77 7.32 5.91
N GLU A 31 11.08 6.04 6.06
CA GLU A 31 11.75 5.24 5.02
C GLU A 31 10.81 4.94 3.87
N ILE A 32 9.50 4.73 4.13
CA ILE A 32 8.48 4.61 3.07
C ILE A 32 8.36 5.93 2.30
N TYR A 33 8.33 7.07 2.99
CA TYR A 33 8.26 8.38 2.33
C TYR A 33 9.51 8.62 1.48
N PHE A 34 10.69 8.36 2.04
CA PHE A 34 11.95 8.47 1.33
C PHE A 34 12.00 7.54 0.11
N ALA A 35 11.65 6.27 0.27
CA ALA A 35 11.65 5.28 -0.81
C ALA A 35 10.68 5.66 -1.94
N THR A 36 9.45 6.11 -1.61
CA THR A 36 8.49 6.58 -2.61
C THR A 36 9.07 7.71 -3.46
N PHE A 37 9.68 8.71 -2.83
CA PHE A 37 10.31 9.82 -3.54
C PHE A 37 11.56 9.37 -4.32
N HIS A 38 12.46 8.62 -3.67
CA HIS A 38 13.76 8.24 -4.21
C HIS A 38 13.68 7.28 -5.39
N LEU A 39 12.77 6.30 -5.32
CA LEU A 39 12.53 5.32 -6.38
C LEU A 39 11.61 5.87 -7.49
N GLY A 40 10.99 7.03 -7.27
CA GLY A 40 10.08 7.65 -8.24
C GLY A 40 8.82 6.83 -8.52
N VAL A 41 8.33 6.09 -7.52
CA VAL A 41 7.11 5.28 -7.65
C VAL A 41 5.85 6.11 -7.41
N ASP A 42 4.70 5.60 -7.88
CA ASP A 42 3.42 6.31 -7.84
C ASP A 42 2.81 6.43 -6.43
N GLY A 43 3.32 5.66 -5.47
CA GLY A 43 2.86 5.72 -4.08
C GLY A 43 3.64 4.80 -3.15
N GLY A 44 3.28 4.87 -1.87
CA GLY A 44 3.86 4.05 -0.80
C GLY A 44 2.82 3.73 0.26
N ILE A 45 2.88 2.51 0.78
CA ILE A 45 1.98 2.05 1.84
C ILE A 45 2.79 1.39 2.94
N GLU A 46 2.62 1.89 4.17
CA GLU A 46 3.21 1.28 5.37
C GLU A 46 2.10 0.56 6.15
N VAL A 47 2.28 -0.73 6.42
CA VAL A 47 1.39 -1.48 7.33
C VAL A 47 1.87 -1.28 8.77
N THR A 48 1.18 -0.41 9.52
CA THR A 48 1.59 0.02 10.85
C THR A 48 0.40 0.46 11.70
N ALA A 49 0.52 0.27 13.01
CA ALA A 49 -0.37 0.86 14.01
C ALA A 49 0.30 2.04 14.75
N SER A 50 1.49 2.47 14.31
CA SER A 50 2.32 3.47 14.98
C SER A 50 2.56 3.15 16.46
N HIS A 51 1.85 3.81 17.38
CA HIS A 51 2.01 3.66 18.82
C HIS A 51 0.84 2.91 19.47
N ASN A 52 -0.11 2.43 18.67
CA ASN A 52 -1.26 1.71 19.18
C ASN A 52 -0.83 0.34 19.75
N PRO A 53 -1.64 -0.22 20.68
CA PRO A 53 -1.40 -1.55 21.23
C PRO A 53 -1.26 -2.65 20.15
N MET A 54 -0.62 -3.77 20.51
CA MET A 54 -0.22 -4.83 19.56
C MET A 54 -1.37 -5.52 18.80
N ASP A 55 -2.59 -5.43 19.32
CA ASP A 55 -3.82 -5.92 18.72
C ASP A 55 -4.38 -4.99 17.62
N TYR A 56 -3.85 -3.77 17.49
CA TYR A 56 -4.19 -2.84 16.42
C TYR A 56 -3.27 -3.01 15.21
N ASN A 57 -3.82 -2.76 14.03
CA ASN A 57 -3.05 -2.57 12.80
C ASN A 57 -3.75 -1.58 11.88
N GLY A 58 -3.02 -1.08 10.89
CA GLY A 58 -3.51 -0.07 9.97
C GLY A 58 -2.59 0.11 8.78
N MET A 59 -2.89 1.09 7.95
CA MET A 59 -2.11 1.44 6.78
C MET A 59 -1.94 2.96 6.72
N LYS A 60 -0.73 3.42 6.44
CA LYS A 60 -0.45 4.82 6.04
C LYS A 60 -0.14 4.84 4.55
N LEU A 61 -0.71 5.80 3.82
CA LEU A 61 -0.58 5.89 2.38
C LEU A 61 -0.01 7.24 1.96
N VAL A 62 0.89 7.21 0.98
CA VAL A 62 1.39 8.38 0.25
C VAL A 62 1.25 8.15 -1.25
N ARG A 63 1.08 9.23 -2.01
CA ARG A 63 1.09 9.23 -3.48
C ARG A 63 2.44 9.69 -4.01
N GLU A 64 2.52 9.92 -5.33
CA GLU A 64 3.73 10.30 -6.03
C GLU A 64 4.46 11.47 -5.36
N GLY A 65 5.78 11.39 -5.32
CA GLY A 65 6.61 12.39 -4.65
C GLY A 65 6.40 12.43 -3.12
N ALA A 66 5.98 11.32 -2.52
CA ALA A 66 5.76 11.16 -1.08
C ALA A 66 4.72 12.13 -0.48
N ARG A 67 3.74 12.56 -1.28
CA ARG A 67 2.70 13.46 -0.82
C ARG A 67 1.67 12.68 0.01
N PRO A 68 1.24 13.19 1.17
CA PRO A 68 0.25 12.51 1.99
C PRO A 68 -1.10 12.42 1.27
N ILE A 69 -1.78 11.28 1.44
CA ILE A 69 -3.18 11.10 1.03
C ILE A 69 -4.07 11.43 2.23
N SER A 70 -4.96 12.38 2.05
CA SER A 70 -5.95 12.87 3.01
C SER A 70 -7.36 12.52 2.52
N GLY A 71 -8.38 12.82 3.33
CA GLY A 71 -9.78 12.52 3.01
C GLY A 71 -10.22 13.07 1.64
N ASP A 72 -9.83 14.30 1.33
CA ASP A 72 -10.14 15.04 0.10
C ASP A 72 -9.14 14.81 -1.03
N THR A 73 -7.99 14.18 -0.77
CA THR A 73 -6.94 13.93 -1.77
C THR A 73 -6.79 12.46 -2.16
N GLY A 74 -7.79 11.63 -1.86
CA GLY A 74 -7.93 10.27 -2.38
C GLY A 74 -8.41 9.23 -1.36
N LEU A 75 -8.29 9.48 -0.04
CA LEU A 75 -8.62 8.46 0.96
C LEU A 75 -10.10 8.10 0.96
N ARG A 76 -10.99 9.06 0.72
CA ARG A 76 -12.44 8.80 0.55
C ARG A 76 -12.74 8.01 -0.73
N ASP A 77 -11.92 8.17 -1.78
CA ASP A 77 -12.10 7.41 -3.02
C ASP A 77 -11.72 5.94 -2.79
N VAL A 78 -10.60 5.69 -2.12
CA VAL A 78 -10.19 4.34 -1.67
C VAL A 78 -11.27 3.70 -0.79
N GLN A 79 -11.81 4.46 0.17
CA GLN A 79 -12.91 4.00 1.03
C GLN A 79 -14.12 3.56 0.19
N ARG A 80 -14.59 4.40 -0.73
CA ARG A 80 -15.76 4.07 -1.57
C ARG A 80 -15.51 2.83 -2.43
N LEU A 81 -14.32 2.68 -3.01
CA LEU A 81 -13.96 1.50 -3.80
C LEU A 81 -13.96 0.23 -2.94
N ALA A 82 -13.37 0.30 -1.74
CA ALA A 82 -13.34 -0.81 -0.80
C ALA A 82 -14.75 -1.21 -0.31
N GLU A 83 -15.61 -0.23 -0.03
CA GLU A 83 -16.99 -0.46 0.41
C GLU A 83 -17.88 -1.03 -0.71
N ALA A 84 -17.67 -0.61 -1.96
CA ALA A 84 -18.41 -1.13 -3.11
C ALA A 84 -18.08 -2.61 -3.37
N GLY A 85 -16.82 -3.01 -3.19
CA GLY A 85 -16.37 -4.39 -3.40
C GLY A 85 -16.48 -4.89 -4.84
N ASP A 86 -16.77 -3.99 -5.79
CA ASP A 86 -16.91 -4.28 -7.21
C ASP A 86 -15.57 -4.09 -7.91
N PHE A 87 -14.70 -5.10 -7.77
CA PHE A 87 -13.40 -5.12 -8.41
C PHE A 87 -13.46 -5.91 -9.71
N PRO A 88 -12.78 -5.45 -10.78
CA PRO A 88 -12.69 -6.23 -12.02
C PRO A 88 -12.02 -7.58 -11.76
N PRO A 89 -12.33 -8.61 -12.58
CA PRO A 89 -11.63 -9.88 -12.50
C PRO A 89 -10.14 -9.69 -12.76
N VAL A 90 -9.32 -10.50 -12.10
CA VAL A 90 -7.86 -10.45 -12.26
C VAL A 90 -7.49 -10.79 -13.70
N ASN A 91 -6.74 -9.90 -14.33
CA ASN A 91 -6.13 -10.17 -15.63
C ASN A 91 -4.73 -10.75 -15.43
N GLU A 92 -4.61 -12.08 -15.45
CA GLU A 92 -3.35 -12.79 -15.21
C GLU A 92 -2.22 -12.35 -16.18
N ALA A 93 -2.54 -11.93 -17.40
CA ALA A 93 -1.54 -11.48 -18.37
C ALA A 93 -0.99 -10.07 -18.08
N ALA A 94 -1.70 -9.28 -17.26
CA ALA A 94 -1.33 -7.93 -16.87
C ALA A 94 -1.05 -7.80 -15.37
N ARG A 95 -0.92 -8.94 -14.66
CA ARG A 95 -0.71 -8.96 -13.22
C ARG A 95 0.66 -8.37 -12.88
N GLY A 96 0.70 -7.47 -11.90
CA GLY A 96 1.90 -6.80 -11.47
C GLY A 96 2.90 -7.73 -10.77
N SER A 97 4.17 -7.34 -10.77
CA SER A 97 5.25 -8.08 -10.12
C SER A 97 5.35 -7.78 -8.62
N TYR A 98 5.99 -8.69 -7.88
CA TYR A 98 6.41 -8.45 -6.50
C TYR A 98 7.92 -8.62 -6.42
N ARG A 99 8.60 -7.63 -5.86
CA ARG A 99 10.04 -7.68 -5.65
C ARG A 99 10.40 -7.11 -4.29
N GLN A 100 11.12 -7.89 -3.49
CA GLN A 100 11.77 -7.38 -2.30
C GLN A 100 13.11 -6.73 -2.69
N ILE A 101 13.39 -5.53 -2.17
CA ILE A 101 14.58 -4.73 -2.49
C ILE A 101 15.32 -4.27 -1.24
#